data_AF-A0A958SUL1-F1
#
_entry.id   AF-A0A958SUL1-F1
#
_cell.length_a   1.000
_cell.length_b   1.000
_cell.length_c   1.000
_cell.angle_alpha   90.00
_cell.angle_beta   90.00
_cell.angle_gamma   90.00
#
_symmetry.space_group_name_H-M   'P 1'
#
loop_
_entity.id
_entity.type
_entity.pdbx_description
1 polymer ?
#
loop_
_entity_poly.entity_id
_entity_poly.type
_entity_poly.pdbx_seq_one_letter_code
_entity_poly.pdbx_strand_id
1 'polypeptide(L)'
;MEVQQFYYDNKIVRNFIIATIVWGVVGMAVGLLLAFFFLFPNLTEGISWLSFGRLRPLHTNAVIFAFVGNAIFAGVYYSTQRLLKARMFSDFLSKLNFWGWQLIIVAA
;
A
#
# COMPACT_ATOMS: atom_id res chain seq x y z
N MET A 1 -24.57 -26.87 21.96
CA MET A 1 -24.17 -25.87 20.95
C MET A 1 -23.10 -26.49 20.09
N GLU A 2 -23.37 -26.71 18.81
CA GLU A 2 -22.34 -27.16 17.87
C GLU A 2 -21.35 -26.01 17.63
N VAL A 3 -20.06 -26.31 17.72
CA VAL A 3 -19.00 -25.32 17.47
C VAL A 3 -18.91 -25.12 15.95
N GLN A 4 -19.47 -24.02 15.45
CA GLN A 4 -19.35 -23.66 14.04
C GLN A 4 -17.89 -23.29 13.74
N GLN A 5 -17.23 -24.07 12.88
CA GLN A 5 -15.88 -23.77 12.39
C GLN A 5 -15.95 -22.92 11.12
N PHE A 6 -15.27 -21.77 11.13
CA PHE A 6 -15.20 -20.85 10.00
C PHE A 6 -13.77 -20.80 9.45
N TYR A 7 -13.63 -20.90 8.13
CA TYR A 7 -12.33 -20.77 7.45
C TYR A 7 -12.24 -19.42 6.74
N TYR A 8 -11.24 -18.62 7.09
CA TYR A 8 -11.00 -17.29 6.53
C TYR A 8 -9.83 -17.27 5.56
N ASP A 9 -9.90 -16.42 4.53
CA ASP A 9 -8.74 -16.15 3.69
C ASP A 9 -7.85 -15.09 4.36
N ASN A 10 -6.82 -15.55 5.08
CA ASN A 10 -5.79 -14.70 5.66
C ASN A 10 -4.60 -14.47 4.71
N LYS A 11 -4.52 -15.20 3.58
CA LYS A 11 -3.41 -15.08 2.64
C LYS A 11 -3.46 -13.72 1.95
N ILE A 12 -4.63 -13.30 1.48
CA ILE A 12 -4.79 -11.99 0.84
C ILE A 12 -4.53 -10.84 1.81
N VAL A 13 -5.01 -10.96 3.05
CA VAL A 13 -4.75 -9.98 4.12
C VAL A 13 -3.26 -9.84 4.36
N ARG A 14 -2.55 -10.97 4.52
CA ARG A 14 -1.10 -10.97 4.72
C ARG A 14 -0.37 -10.27 3.57
N ASN A 15 -0.77 -10.50 2.33
CA ASN A 15 -0.17 -9.85 1.17
C ASN A 15 -0.35 -8.32 1.24
N PHE A 16 -1.54 -7.83 1.55
CA PHE A 16 -1.80 -6.40 1.72
C PHE A 16 -1.03 -5.79 2.90
N ILE A 17 -0.86 -6.50 4.01
CA ILE A 17 -0.03 -6.04 5.14
C ILE A 17 1.43 -5.92 4.72
N ILE A 18 1.98 -6.92 4.04
CA ILE A 18 3.36 -6.88 3.55
C ILE A 18 3.54 -5.70 2.58
N ALA A 19 2.62 -5.54 1.62
CA ALA A 19 2.64 -4.41 0.69
C ALA A 19 2.55 -3.07 1.41
N THR A 20 1.71 -2.96 2.45
CA THR A 20 1.62 -1.77 3.30
C THR A 20 2.98 -1.42 3.88
N ILE A 21 3.67 -2.37 4.52
CA ILE A 21 4.98 -2.11 5.15
C ILE A 21 6.00 -1.69 4.09
N VAL A 22 6.08 -2.40 2.97
CA VAL A 22 7.02 -2.09 1.87
C VAL A 22 6.80 -0.67 1.35
N TRP A 23 5.56 -0.33 0.99
CA TRP A 23 5.24 1.00 0.46
C TRP A 23 5.33 2.10 1.51
N GLY A 24 5.10 1.79 2.78
CA GLY A 24 5.36 2.69 3.90
C GLY A 24 6.83 3.08 3.97
N VAL A 25 7.74 2.10 3.87
CA VAL A 25 9.19 2.36 3.84
C VAL A 25 9.57 3.20 2.62
N VAL A 26 9.09 2.83 1.42
CA VAL A 26 9.38 3.57 0.18
C VAL A 26 8.86 5.01 0.25
N GLY A 27 7.59 5.20 0.61
CA GLY A 27 6.97 6.52 0.71
C GLY A 27 7.69 7.43 1.72
N MET A 28 8.00 6.91 2.90
CA MET A 28 8.70 7.68 3.93
C MET A 28 10.15 7.99 3.54
N ALA A 29 10.84 7.08 2.86
CA ALA A 29 12.20 7.33 2.37
C ALA A 29 12.26 8.46 1.32
N VAL A 30 11.30 8.50 0.38
CA VAL A 30 11.20 9.61 -0.58
C VAL A 30 10.85 10.92 0.15
N GLY A 31 9.98 10.86 1.17
CA GLY A 31 9.67 12.01 2.02
C GLY A 31 10.90 12.57 2.76
N LEU A 32 11.74 11.68 3.28
CA LEU A 32 13.01 12.04 3.90
C LEU A 32 13.99 12.67 2.89
N LEU A 33 14.07 12.14 1.67
CA LEU A 33 14.88 12.75 0.60
C LEU A 33 14.41 14.17 0.26
N LEU A 34 13.09 14.38 0.16
CA LEU A 34 12.50 15.72 -0.05
C LEU A 34 12.79 16.66 1.11
N ALA A 35 12.80 16.16 2.34
CA ALA A 35 13.19 16.95 3.51
C ALA A 35 14.65 17.42 3.41
N PHE A 36 15.56 16.59 2.90
CA PHE A 36 16.94 17.01 2.66
C PHE A 36 17.08 18.09 1.60
N PHE A 37 16.20 18.16 0.58
CA PHE A 37 16.26 19.22 -0.42
C PHE A 37 16.00 20.62 0.16
N PHE A 38 15.30 20.72 1.31
CA PHE A 38 15.15 22.01 2.00
C PHE A 38 16.44 22.49 2.68
N LEU A 39 17.34 21.58 3.04
CA LEU A 39 18.64 21.91 3.64
C LEU A 39 19.74 22.00 2.57
N PHE A 40 19.69 21.12 1.57
CA PHE A 40 20.65 20.99 0.49
C PHE A 40 19.93 20.96 -0.88
N PRO A 41 19.59 22.12 -1.46
CA PRO A 41 18.80 22.20 -2.69
C PRO A 41 19.46 21.52 -3.90
N ASN A 42 20.79 21.43 -3.91
CA ASN A 42 21.59 20.95 -5.03
C ASN A 42 21.91 19.44 -4.95
N LEU A 43 21.30 18.69 -4.01
CA LEU A 43 21.63 17.28 -3.76
C LEU A 43 21.42 16.36 -4.97
N THR A 44 20.48 16.70 -5.85
CA THR A 44 20.15 15.93 -7.07
C THR A 44 20.22 16.80 -8.33
N GLU A 45 21.06 17.83 -8.29
CA GLU A 45 21.28 18.74 -9.42
C GLU A 45 21.79 17.94 -10.64
N GLY A 46 21.24 18.22 -11.82
CA GLY A 46 21.56 17.49 -13.06
C GLY A 46 20.73 16.22 -13.32
N ILE A 47 19.90 15.75 -12.38
CA ILE A 47 19.03 14.58 -12.56
C ILE A 47 17.56 14.98 -12.63
N SER A 48 17.01 15.07 -13.85
CA SER A 48 15.68 15.67 -14.08
C SER A 48 14.52 14.94 -13.38
N TRP A 49 14.58 13.61 -13.26
CA TRP A 49 13.52 12.82 -12.59
C TRP A 49 13.61 12.84 -11.06
N LEU A 50 14.73 13.25 -10.48
CA LEU A 50 14.89 13.45 -9.04
C LEU A 50 14.63 14.90 -8.59
N SER A 51 14.05 15.72 -9.46
CA SER A 51 13.67 17.09 -9.10
C SER A 51 12.57 17.11 -8.04
N PHE A 52 12.64 18.08 -7.11
CA PHE A 52 11.64 18.25 -6.04
C PHE A 52 10.19 18.25 -6.57
N GLY A 53 9.96 18.94 -7.70
CA GLY A 53 8.64 19.04 -8.31
C GLY A 53 8.04 17.72 -8.80
N ARG A 54 8.88 16.71 -9.12
CA ARG A 54 8.43 15.37 -9.53
C ARG A 54 8.37 14.40 -8.36
N LEU A 55 9.36 14.46 -7.47
CA LEU A 55 9.42 13.57 -6.30
C LEU A 55 8.32 13.88 -5.26
N ARG A 56 7.86 15.13 -5.15
CA ARG A 56 6.80 15.49 -4.20
C ARG A 56 5.45 14.80 -4.53
N PRO A 57 4.92 14.87 -5.76
CA PRO A 57 3.76 14.07 -6.14
C PRO A 57 3.96 12.56 -5.92
N LEU A 58 5.15 12.04 -6.25
CA LEU A 58 5.49 10.63 -6.05
C LEU A 58 5.42 10.24 -4.55
N HIS A 59 6.01 11.04 -3.66
CA HIS A 59 5.94 10.83 -2.22
C HIS A 59 4.49 10.80 -1.72
N THR A 60 3.70 11.81 -2.08
CA THR A 60 2.31 11.91 -1.64
C THR A 60 1.48 10.72 -2.12
N ASN A 61 1.63 10.33 -3.40
CA ASN A 61 0.94 9.16 -3.95
C ASN A 61 1.37 7.85 -3.27
N ALA A 62 2.68 7.68 -3.04
CA ALA A 62 3.21 6.51 -2.34
C ALA A 62 2.71 6.43 -0.89
N VAL A 63 2.65 7.53 -0.15
CA VAL A 63 2.16 7.49 1.24
C VAL A 63 0.65 7.32 1.31
N ILE A 64 -0.13 8.00 0.46
CA ILE A 64 -1.60 7.93 0.50
C ILE A 64 -2.11 6.65 -0.14
N PHE A 65 -1.83 6.42 -1.42
CA PHE A 65 -2.43 5.31 -2.16
C PHE A 65 -1.69 4.00 -1.95
N ALA A 66 -0.35 4.04 -1.89
CA ALA A 66 0.41 2.83 -1.70
C ALA A 66 0.45 2.39 -0.23
N PHE A 67 0.82 3.24 0.71
CA PHE A 67 0.85 2.86 2.12
C PHE A 67 -0.57 2.79 2.73
N VAL A 68 -1.28 3.91 2.83
CA VAL A 68 -2.60 3.93 3.49
C VAL A 68 -3.63 3.11 2.70
N GLY A 69 -3.62 3.15 1.36
CA GLY A 69 -4.53 2.34 0.54
C GLY A 69 -4.38 0.84 0.79
N ASN A 70 -3.16 0.30 0.80
CA ASN A 70 -2.93 -1.12 1.15
C ASN A 70 -3.35 -1.43 2.60
N ALA A 71 -3.16 -0.49 3.54
CA ALA A 71 -3.57 -0.66 4.94
C ALA A 71 -5.11 -0.78 5.07
N ILE A 72 -5.84 0.05 4.32
CA ILE A 72 -7.31 0.01 4.27
C ILE A 72 -7.77 -1.33 3.69
N PHE A 73 -7.19 -1.77 2.57
CA PHE A 73 -7.51 -3.09 2.01
C PHE A 73 -7.27 -4.21 3.03
N ALA A 74 -6.10 -4.26 3.67
CA ALA A 74 -5.82 -5.24 4.72
C ALA A 74 -6.89 -5.20 5.83
N GLY A 75 -7.22 -4.01 6.32
CA GLY A 75 -8.21 -3.80 7.37
C GLY A 75 -9.61 -4.29 6.99
N VAL A 76 -10.08 -3.96 5.78
CA VAL A 76 -11.40 -4.39 5.27
C VAL A 76 -11.42 -5.90 5.05
N TYR A 77 -10.45 -6.46 4.31
CA TYR A 77 -10.38 -7.90 4.04
C TYR A 77 -10.27 -8.73 5.33
N TYR A 78 -9.63 -8.20 6.37
CA TYR A 78 -9.53 -8.86 7.68
C TYR A 78 -10.82 -8.74 8.50
N SER A 79 -11.37 -7.53 8.63
CA SER A 79 -12.48 -7.23 9.53
C SER A 79 -13.80 -7.78 9.00
N THR A 80 -14.11 -7.59 7.71
CA THR A 80 -15.39 -8.02 7.12
C THR A 80 -15.60 -9.53 7.25
N GLN A 81 -14.55 -10.32 7.03
CA GLN A 81 -14.65 -11.78 7.17
C GLN A 81 -15.01 -12.23 8.60
N ARG A 82 -14.49 -11.53 9.62
CA ARG A 82 -14.69 -11.85 11.04
C ARG A 82 -16.00 -11.31 11.58
N LEU A 83 -16.37 -10.10 11.18
CA LEU A 83 -17.63 -9.46 11.58
C LEU A 83 -18.83 -10.22 11.01
N LEU A 84 -18.77 -10.62 9.74
CA LEU A 84 -19.85 -11.36 9.09
C LEU A 84 -19.73 -12.88 9.28
N LYS A 85 -18.64 -13.36 9.89
CA LYS A 85 -18.30 -14.78 10.02
C LYS A 85 -18.40 -15.53 8.68
N ALA A 86 -18.00 -14.88 7.60
CA ALA A 86 -18.09 -15.40 6.24
C ALA A 86 -16.78 -15.17 5.49
N ARG A 87 -16.38 -16.13 4.64
CA ARG A 87 -15.23 -15.97 3.77
C ARG A 87 -15.52 -14.93 2.68
N MET A 88 -14.49 -14.28 2.16
CA MET A 88 -14.61 -13.44 0.96
C MET A 88 -15.27 -14.22 -0.19
N PHE A 89 -16.15 -13.53 -0.92
CA PHE A 89 -16.97 -14.10 -1.98
C PHE A 89 -16.16 -14.79 -3.09
N SER A 90 -15.05 -14.18 -3.51
CA SER A 90 -14.23 -14.71 -4.61
C SER A 90 -12.74 -14.46 -4.40
N ASP A 91 -11.96 -15.53 -4.57
CA ASP A 91 -10.50 -15.49 -4.50
C ASP A 91 -9.89 -14.80 -5.72
N PHE A 92 -10.56 -14.92 -6.87
CA PHE A 92 -10.14 -14.23 -8.09
C PHE A 92 -10.28 -12.72 -7.93
N LEU A 93 -11.43 -12.22 -7.47
CA LEU A 93 -11.63 -10.78 -7.25
C LEU A 93 -10.67 -10.24 -6.18
N SER A 94 -10.43 -11.01 -5.13
CA SER A 94 -9.46 -10.65 -4.09
C SER A 94 -8.04 -10.47 -4.66
N LYS A 95 -7.60 -11.39 -5.52
CA LYS A 95 -6.30 -11.28 -6.21
C LYS A 95 -6.28 -10.15 -7.24
N LEU A 96 -7.37 -9.93 -7.96
CA LEU A 96 -7.50 -8.82 -8.92
C LEU A 96 -7.36 -7.48 -8.22
N ASN A 97 -8.02 -7.29 -7.07
CA ASN A 97 -7.87 -6.08 -6.26
C ASN A 97 -6.44 -5.89 -5.79
N PHE A 98 -5.78 -6.95 -5.30
CA PHE A 98 -4.39 -6.86 -4.86
C PHE A 98 -3.43 -6.49 -5.98
N TRP A 99 -3.39 -7.28 -7.06
CA TRP A 99 -2.46 -7.05 -8.16
C TRP A 99 -2.81 -5.80 -8.97
N GLY A 100 -4.09 -5.52 -9.18
CA GLY A 100 -4.55 -4.29 -9.80
C GLY A 100 -4.10 -3.07 -9.02
N TRP A 101 -4.22 -3.10 -7.69
CA TRP A 101 -3.73 -2.00 -6.85
C TRP A 101 -2.21 -1.85 -6.92
N GLN A 102 -1.45 -2.95 -6.87
CA GLN A 102 0.02 -2.88 -7.02
C GLN A 102 0.42 -2.31 -8.40
N LEU A 103 -0.28 -2.69 -9.47
CA LEU A 103 0.01 -2.17 -10.81
C LEU A 103 -0.28 -0.66 -10.92
N ILE A 104 -1.36 -0.19 -10.32
CA ILE A 104 -1.68 1.25 -10.28
C ILE A 104 -0.58 2.03 -9.55
N ILE A 105 -0.10 1.50 -8.41
CA ILE A 105 0.98 2.13 -7.65
C ILE A 105 2.27 2.20 -8.47
N VAL A 106 2.65 1.12 -9.14
CA VAL A 106 3.90 1.05 -9.93
C VAL A 106 3.83 1.93 -11.18
N ALA A 107 2.63 2.18 -11.71
CA ALA A 107 2.42 3.03 -12.88
C ALA A 107 2.31 4.54 -12.54
N ALA A 108 2.28 4.91 -11.26
CA ALA A 108 2.15 6.29 -10.79
C ALA A 108 3.50 7.00 -10.66
#